data_AF-A0A2S8RZ74-F1
#
_entry.id   AF-A0A2S8RZ74-F1
#
_cell.length_a   1.000
_cell.length_b   1.000
_cell.length_c   1.000
_cell.angle_alpha   90.00
_cell.angle_beta   90.00
_cell.angle_gamma   90.00
#
_symmetry.space_group_name_H-M   'P 1'
#
loop_
_entity.id
_entity.type
_entity.pdbx_description
1 polymer ?
#
loop_
_entity_poly.entity_id
_entity_poly.type
_entity_poly.pdbx_seq_one_letter_code
_entity_poly.pdbx_strand_id
1 'polypeptide(L)'
;MYKKGVAVEIQFSAERLNDGAGDPYWIDLTQAEAQQLLESLQARLAGASGGTAAPLVVSLDAPAHAPVADVPVADAPASVDDFKQWVCVICGWIYDEAAGLPEEDIAPGTRWADVPADWRCPLCDVGKEDFALVEF
;
A
#
# COMPACT_ATOMS: atom_id res chain seq x y z
N MET A 1 6.92 4.25 -30.85
CA MET A 1 8.09 3.38 -30.55
C MET A 1 8.53 3.64 -29.12
N TYR A 2 8.06 2.86 -28.15
CA TYR A 2 8.60 2.91 -26.79
C TYR A 2 10.02 2.35 -26.84
N LYS A 3 11.04 3.20 -26.65
CA LYS A 3 12.39 2.72 -26.41
C LYS A 3 12.33 2.00 -25.06
N LYS A 4 12.55 0.68 -25.05
CA LYS A 4 12.69 -0.11 -23.82
C LYS A 4 13.96 0.36 -23.09
N GLY A 5 13.85 1.46 -22.35
CA GLY A 5 14.88 2.00 -21.47
C GLY A 5 14.73 1.47 -20.05
N VAL A 6 15.63 1.90 -19.17
CA VAL A 6 15.47 1.74 -17.72
C VAL A 6 14.26 2.55 -17.30
N ALA A 7 13.20 1.89 -16.87
CA ALA A 7 12.03 2.55 -16.31
C ALA A 7 12.23 2.74 -14.81
N VAL A 8 11.86 3.92 -14.30
CA VAL A 8 11.80 4.22 -12.88
C VAL A 8 10.35 4.58 -12.59
N GLU A 9 9.74 3.90 -11.64
CA GLU A 9 8.40 4.17 -11.15
C GLU A 9 8.53 4.78 -9.76
N ILE A 10 7.94 5.96 -9.56
CA ILE A 10 7.93 6.65 -8.27
C ILE A 10 6.48 6.67 -7.78
N GLN A 11 6.23 6.02 -6.65
CA GLN A 11 4.91 5.95 -6.03
C GLN A 11 4.84 6.97 -4.88
N PHE A 12 3.81 7.79 -4.88
CA PHE A 12 3.60 8.88 -3.91
C PHE A 12 2.10 9.16 -3.72
N SER A 13 1.70 9.66 -2.54
CA SER A 13 0.35 10.13 -2.25
C SER A 13 0.04 11.38 -3.06
N ALA A 14 -1.22 11.55 -3.44
CA ALA A 14 -1.68 12.71 -4.22
C ALA A 14 -1.33 14.06 -3.56
N GLU A 15 -1.21 14.10 -2.23
CA GLU A 15 -0.81 15.27 -1.45
C GLU A 15 0.59 15.79 -1.77
N ARG A 16 1.49 14.93 -2.29
CA ARG A 16 2.86 15.31 -2.66
C ARG A 16 2.93 15.91 -4.06
N LEU A 17 1.85 15.82 -4.84
CA LEU A 17 1.78 16.34 -6.20
C LEU A 17 1.48 17.84 -6.17
N ASN A 18 2.35 18.64 -6.78
CA ASN A 18 2.01 20.02 -7.09
C ASN A 18 1.37 20.06 -8.48
N ASP A 19 0.08 20.41 -8.53
CA ASP A 19 -0.76 20.40 -9.73
C ASP A 19 -1.23 21.80 -10.16
N GLY A 20 -0.43 22.83 -9.83
CA GLY A 20 -0.67 24.22 -10.23
C GLY A 20 -1.08 24.36 -11.70
N ALA A 21 -2.19 25.08 -11.93
CA ALA A 21 -2.82 25.19 -13.25
C ALA A 21 -1.89 25.83 -14.30
N GLY A 22 -1.22 24.99 -15.09
CA GLY A 22 -0.39 25.39 -16.24
C GLY A 22 1.11 25.15 -16.09
N ASP A 23 1.57 24.67 -14.93
CA ASP A 23 2.96 24.33 -14.69
C ASP A 23 3.21 22.81 -14.84
N PRO A 24 4.45 22.36 -15.14
CA PRO A 24 4.77 20.94 -15.15
C PRO A 24 4.51 20.32 -13.77
N TYR A 25 4.01 19.09 -13.71
CA TYR A 25 3.84 18.39 -12.44
C TYR A 25 5.20 18.11 -11.79
N TRP A 26 5.33 18.42 -10.50
CA TRP A 26 6.44 17.95 -9.67
C TRP A 26 5.94 17.41 -8.34
N ILE A 27 6.82 16.68 -7.67
CA ILE A 27 6.58 16.19 -6.32
C ILE A 27 7.59 16.82 -5.37
N ASP A 28 7.15 17.12 -4.16
CA ASP A 28 8.07 17.54 -3.11
C ASP A 28 8.89 16.33 -2.61
N LEU A 29 10.18 16.52 -2.37
CA LEU A 29 11.07 15.53 -1.78
C LEU A 29 11.83 16.16 -0.62
N THR A 30 11.88 15.48 0.51
CA THR A 30 12.85 15.76 1.55
C THR A 30 14.27 15.43 1.07
N GLN A 31 15.27 16.03 1.71
CA GLN A 31 16.67 15.74 1.40
C GLN A 31 17.01 14.25 1.57
N ALA A 32 16.41 13.57 2.56
CA ALA A 32 16.63 12.15 2.82
C ALA A 32 16.05 11.27 1.69
N GLU A 33 14.84 11.55 1.22
CA GLU A 33 14.21 10.82 0.11
C GLU A 33 14.98 11.02 -1.20
N ALA A 34 15.43 12.25 -1.47
CA ALA A 34 16.25 12.56 -2.64
C ALA A 34 17.58 11.78 -2.62
N GLN A 35 18.20 11.67 -1.45
CA GLN A 35 19.44 10.92 -1.26
C GLN A 35 19.23 9.41 -1.47
N GLN A 36 18.16 8.85 -0.91
CA GLN A 36 17.80 7.44 -1.08
C GLN A 36 17.48 7.08 -2.55
N LEU A 37 16.78 7.96 -3.26
CA LEU A 37 16.53 7.82 -4.69
C LEU A 37 17.84 7.80 -5.48
N LEU A 38 18.76 8.72 -5.18
CA LEU A 38 20.07 8.77 -5.82
C LEU A 38 20.87 7.48 -5.61
N GLU A 39 20.94 6.96 -4.38
CA GLU A 39 21.64 5.71 -4.07
C GLU A 39 21.02 4.52 -4.81
N SER A 40 19.69 4.44 -4.86
CA SER A 40 18.97 3.38 -5.58
C SER A 40 19.27 3.40 -7.08
N LEU A 41 19.28 4.59 -7.69
CA LEU A 41 19.63 4.77 -9.10
C LEU A 41 21.09 4.39 -9.38
N GLN A 42 22.01 4.82 -8.52
CA GLN A 42 23.43 4.50 -8.64
C GLN A 42 23.68 2.99 -8.54
N ALA A 43 23.07 2.31 -7.56
CA ALA A 43 23.16 0.86 -7.43
C ALA A 43 22.61 0.14 -8.68
N ARG A 44 21.50 0.63 -9.23
CA ARG A 44 20.89 0.06 -10.44
C ARG A 44 21.77 0.20 -11.66
N LEU A 45 22.38 1.37 -11.85
CA LEU A 45 23.28 1.66 -12.97
C LEU A 45 24.61 0.91 -12.83
N ALA A 46 25.12 0.76 -11.61
CA ALA A 46 26.32 -0.02 -11.34
C ALA A 46 26.12 -1.53 -11.62
N GLY A 47 24.90 -2.05 -11.40
CA GLY A 47 24.56 -3.46 -11.63
C GLY A 47 24.04 -3.80 -13.03
N ALA A 48 23.68 -2.81 -13.86
CA ALA A 48 23.02 -3.05 -15.14
C ALA A 48 24.00 -3.29 -16.31
N SER A 49 24.26 -4.56 -16.62
CA SER A 49 24.83 -5.00 -17.90
C SER A 49 23.72 -5.51 -18.82
N GLY A 50 23.27 -4.69 -19.77
CA GLY A 50 22.55 -5.07 -21.00
C GLY A 50 21.38 -6.06 -20.88
N GLY A 51 20.19 -5.57 -20.53
CA GLY A 51 18.96 -6.37 -20.62
C GLY A 51 17.70 -5.57 -20.28
N THR A 52 16.52 -6.09 -20.68
CA THR A 52 15.20 -5.57 -20.31
C THR A 52 14.94 -5.83 -18.83
N ALA A 53 15.51 -4.99 -17.99
CA ALA A 53 15.43 -5.12 -16.56
C ALA A 53 14.11 -4.51 -16.07
N ALA A 54 13.48 -5.13 -15.06
CA ALA A 54 12.25 -4.63 -14.47
C ALA A 54 12.41 -3.17 -14.00
N PRO A 55 11.34 -2.36 -14.05
CA PRO A 55 11.36 -0.98 -13.57
C PRO A 55 11.86 -0.92 -12.12
N LEU A 56 12.70 0.07 -11.82
CA LEU A 56 13.05 0.40 -10.44
C LEU A 56 11.84 1.08 -9.81
N VAL A 57 11.20 0.43 -8.85
CA VAL A 57 10.07 1.01 -8.10
C VAL A 57 10.61 1.67 -6.83
N VAL A 58 10.25 2.94 -6.61
CA VAL A 58 10.60 3.73 -5.43
C VAL A 58 9.32 4.28 -4.81
N SER A 59 9.02 3.90 -3.57
CA SER A 59 7.86 4.39 -2.83
C SER A 59 8.27 5.50 -1.86
N LEU A 60 7.61 6.65 -1.93
CA LEU A 60 7.90 7.85 -1.13
C LEU A 60 6.96 8.04 0.07
N ASP A 61 5.85 7.29 0.12
CA ASP A 61 4.94 7.29 1.27
C ASP A 61 5.30 6.25 2.33
N ALA A 62 6.34 5.44 2.07
CA ALA A 62 6.89 4.58 3.09
C ALA A 62 7.52 5.50 4.16
N PRO A 63 7.11 5.43 5.44
CA PRO A 63 7.71 6.26 6.46
C PRO A 63 9.22 6.00 6.46
N ALA A 64 9.98 7.07 6.22
CA ALA A 64 11.42 7.10 6.43
C ALA A 64 11.68 6.54 7.82
N HIS A 65 12.32 5.36 7.86
CA HIS A 65 12.70 4.59 9.03
C HIS A 65 12.58 5.37 10.35
N ALA A 66 11.39 5.34 10.96
CA ALA A 66 11.28 5.64 12.38
C ALA A 66 12.16 4.59 13.09
N PRO A 67 12.99 4.97 14.08
CA PRO A 67 13.61 3.96 14.91
C PRO A 67 12.44 3.13 15.46
N VAL A 68 12.44 1.85 15.13
CA VAL A 68 11.58 0.86 15.76
C VAL A 68 11.95 0.88 17.24
N ALA A 69 11.33 1.79 17.98
CA ALA A 69 11.18 1.66 19.40
C ALA A 69 10.45 0.34 19.58
N ASP A 70 11.11 -0.59 20.28
CA ASP A 70 10.56 -1.82 20.84
C ASP A 70 9.12 -1.59 21.35
N VAL A 71 8.16 -1.71 20.45
CA VAL A 71 6.85 -2.22 20.79
C VAL A 71 7.08 -3.72 20.89
N PRO A 72 6.85 -4.34 22.06
CA PRO A 72 6.89 -5.78 22.13
C PRO A 72 5.83 -6.26 21.14
N VAL A 73 6.29 -6.79 20.02
CA VAL A 73 5.49 -7.58 19.10
C VAL A 73 5.03 -8.74 19.96
N ALA A 74 3.81 -8.61 20.48
CA ALA A 74 3.13 -9.68 21.17
C ALA A 74 2.94 -10.75 20.12
N ASP A 75 3.81 -11.75 20.23
CA ASP A 75 3.77 -13.04 19.58
C ASP A 75 2.33 -13.56 19.60
N ALA A 76 1.66 -13.42 18.46
CA ALA A 76 0.39 -14.07 18.18
C ALA A 76 0.63 -14.96 16.95
N PRO A 77 0.36 -16.27 17.06
CA PRO A 77 0.92 -17.25 16.16
C PRO A 77 0.28 -17.14 14.79
N ALA A 78 1.14 -17.08 13.77
CA ALA A 78 0.79 -17.51 12.43
C ALA A 78 0.23 -18.94 12.49
N SER A 79 -1.04 -19.08 12.15
CA SER A 79 -1.62 -20.34 11.68
C SER A 79 -2.31 -20.02 10.37
N VAL A 80 -1.84 -20.66 9.31
CA VAL A 80 -2.20 -20.44 7.91
C VAL A 80 -3.57 -21.03 7.64
N ASP A 81 -4.60 -20.39 8.15
CA ASP A 81 -5.93 -20.51 7.60
C ASP A 81 -6.05 -19.45 6.51
N ASP A 82 -6.54 -19.84 5.33
CA ASP A 82 -6.69 -19.03 4.11
C ASP A 82 -7.64 -17.85 4.37
N PHE A 83 -7.17 -16.82 5.07
CA PHE A 83 -7.93 -15.61 5.38
C PHE A 83 -8.07 -14.76 4.13
N LYS A 84 -9.29 -14.30 3.92
CA LYS A 84 -9.68 -13.55 2.73
C LYS A 84 -9.72 -12.07 3.01
N GLN A 85 -9.50 -11.29 1.98
CA GLN A 85 -9.68 -9.84 2.02
C GLN A 85 -10.89 -9.44 1.18
N TRP A 86 -11.68 -8.49 1.65
CA TRP A 86 -12.89 -8.03 1.01
C TRP A 86 -12.83 -6.51 0.81
N VAL A 87 -13.02 -6.06 -0.42
CA VAL A 87 -12.97 -4.63 -0.77
C VAL A 87 -14.37 -4.08 -0.99
N CYS A 88 -14.68 -2.97 -0.36
CA CYS A 88 -15.88 -2.18 -0.65
C CYS A 88 -15.78 -1.62 -2.06
N VAL A 89 -16.69 -1.99 -2.96
CA VAL A 89 -16.65 -1.55 -4.36
C VAL A 89 -17.06 -0.09 -4.53
N ILE A 90 -17.59 0.53 -3.47
CA ILE A 90 -18.04 1.93 -3.46
C ILE A 90 -16.91 2.90 -3.09
N CYS A 91 -16.12 2.57 -2.06
CA CYS A 91 -15.09 3.48 -1.54
C CYS A 91 -13.67 2.91 -1.53
N GLY A 92 -13.50 1.61 -1.79
CA GLY A 92 -12.19 0.94 -1.82
C GLY A 92 -11.64 0.52 -0.46
N TRP A 93 -12.39 0.67 0.64
CA TRP A 93 -11.97 0.18 1.95
C TRP A 93 -11.83 -1.35 1.98
N ILE A 94 -10.82 -1.89 2.67
CA ILE A 94 -10.53 -3.32 2.71
C ILE A 94 -10.76 -3.87 4.12
N TYR A 95 -11.62 -4.88 4.23
CA TYR A 95 -11.72 -5.76 5.39
C TYR A 95 -10.76 -6.93 5.24
N ASP A 96 -9.90 -7.13 6.24
CA ASP A 96 -9.00 -8.28 6.32
C ASP A 96 -9.49 -9.22 7.42
N GLU A 97 -9.88 -10.45 7.06
CA GLU A 97 -10.37 -11.44 8.02
C GLU A 97 -9.34 -11.75 9.12
N ALA A 98 -8.04 -11.72 8.81
CA ALA A 98 -7.00 -11.97 9.80
C ALA A 98 -6.90 -10.83 10.82
N ALA A 99 -7.08 -9.58 10.38
CA ALA A 99 -7.04 -8.41 11.24
C ALA A 99 -8.36 -8.15 12.00
N GLY A 100 -9.50 -8.50 11.40
CA GLY A 100 -10.81 -8.10 11.90
C GLY A 100 -11.01 -6.59 11.89
N LEU A 101 -11.93 -6.09 12.73
CA LEU A 101 -12.13 -4.66 13.00
C LEU A 101 -12.47 -4.44 14.49
N PRO A 102 -11.47 -4.51 15.39
CA PRO A 102 -11.71 -4.51 16.85
C PRO A 102 -12.37 -3.23 17.37
N GLU A 103 -12.18 -2.11 16.67
CA GLU A 103 -12.83 -0.82 16.95
C GLU A 103 -14.36 -0.86 16.81
N GLU A 104 -14.88 -1.80 16.01
CA GLU A 104 -16.32 -2.04 15.83
C GLU A 104 -16.76 -3.41 16.38
N ASP A 105 -16.02 -3.95 17.35
CA ASP A 105 -16.31 -5.23 18.02
C ASP A 105 -16.21 -6.47 17.10
N ILE A 106 -15.48 -6.36 15.99
CA ILE A 106 -15.17 -7.50 15.11
C ILE A 106 -13.77 -8.00 15.42
N ALA A 107 -13.66 -9.14 16.11
CA ALA A 107 -12.38 -9.66 16.57
C ALA A 107 -11.45 -10.06 15.39
N PRO A 108 -10.11 -10.01 15.56
CA PRO A 108 -9.18 -10.58 14.59
C PRO A 108 -9.47 -12.06 14.33
N GLY A 109 -9.34 -12.49 13.07
CA GLY A 109 -9.69 -13.84 12.64
C GLY A 109 -11.17 -14.06 12.32
N THR A 110 -12.02 -13.03 12.41
CA THR A 110 -13.45 -13.13 12.07
C THR A 110 -13.62 -13.26 10.56
N ARG A 111 -14.22 -14.36 10.09
CA ARG A 111 -14.50 -14.57 8.66
C ARG A 111 -15.56 -13.58 8.18
N TRP A 112 -15.54 -13.24 6.90
CA TRP A 112 -16.57 -12.38 6.31
C TRP A 112 -17.97 -12.96 6.45
N ALA A 113 -18.09 -14.28 6.45
CA ALA A 113 -19.35 -14.96 6.71
C ALA A 113 -19.90 -14.70 8.13
N ASP A 114 -19.01 -14.47 9.10
CA ASP A 114 -19.35 -14.27 10.51
C ASP A 114 -19.55 -12.79 10.89
N VAL A 115 -19.12 -11.85 10.05
CA VAL A 115 -19.42 -10.41 10.23
C VAL A 115 -20.95 -10.21 10.22
N PRO A 116 -21.54 -9.43 11.14
CA PRO A 116 -22.99 -9.20 11.20
C PRO A 116 -23.58 -8.68 9.88
N ALA A 117 -24.75 -9.17 9.47
CA ALA A 117 -25.38 -8.74 8.22
C ALA A 117 -25.77 -7.25 8.19
N ASP A 118 -26.04 -6.66 9.36
CA ASP A 118 -26.37 -5.23 9.50
C ASP A 118 -25.13 -4.34 9.65
N TRP A 119 -23.92 -4.91 9.69
CA TRP A 119 -22.69 -4.12 9.72
C TRP A 119 -22.56 -3.28 8.44
N ARG A 120 -22.01 -2.07 8.59
CA ARG A 120 -21.89 -1.07 7.52
C ARG A 120 -20.44 -0.67 7.35
N CYS A 121 -20.04 -0.37 6.12
CA CYS A 121 -18.69 0.10 5.82
C CYS A 121 -18.36 1.38 6.61
N PRO A 122 -17.24 1.44 7.36
CA PRO A 122 -16.91 2.58 8.22
C PRO A 122 -16.57 3.85 7.43
N LEU A 123 -16.28 3.74 6.12
CA LEU A 123 -15.97 4.90 5.27
C LEU A 123 -17.18 5.46 4.52
N CYS A 124 -18.15 4.63 4.12
CA CYS A 124 -19.23 5.07 3.23
C CYS A 124 -20.63 4.56 3.61
N ASP A 125 -20.77 3.86 4.73
CA ASP A 125 -22.05 3.44 5.32
C ASP A 125 -22.89 2.50 4.44
N VAL A 126 -22.27 1.82 3.47
CA VAL A 126 -22.94 0.80 2.64
C VAL A 126 -22.93 -0.58 3.29
N GLY A 127 -23.82 -1.47 2.84
CA GLY A 127 -23.96 -2.81 3.41
C GLY A 127 -22.88 -3.79 2.96
N LYS A 128 -22.86 -4.98 3.57
CA LYS A 128 -21.94 -6.07 3.20
C LYS A 128 -22.12 -6.57 1.76
N GLU A 129 -23.30 -6.38 1.16
CA GLU A 129 -23.53 -6.72 -0.25
C GLU A 129 -22.65 -5.95 -1.24
N ASP A 130 -22.13 -4.78 -0.84
CA ASP A 130 -21.27 -3.94 -1.68
C ASP A 130 -19.78 -4.27 -1.54
N PHE A 131 -19.44 -5.46 -1.03
CA PHE A 131 -18.06 -5.92 -0.91
C PHE A 131 -17.76 -7.08 -1.88
N ALA A 132 -16.59 -7.02 -2.50
CA ALA A 132 -16.07 -8.07 -3.37
C ALA A 132 -14.84 -8.73 -2.74
N LEU A 133 -14.72 -10.05 -2.94
CA LEU A 133 -13.52 -10.80 -2.57
C LEU A 133 -12.32 -10.30 -3.39
N VAL A 134 -11.19 -10.03 -2.72
CA VAL A 134 -9.91 -9.71 -3.35
C VAL A 134 -9.14 -11.00 -3.56
N GLU A 135 -8.87 -11.35 -4.81
CA GLU A 135 -8.00 -12.47 -5.21
C GLU A 135 -6.77 -11.89 -5.93
N PHE A 136 -5.56 -12.33 -5.54
CA PHE A 136 -4.28 -11.92 -6.15
C PHE A 136 -3.62 -13.08 -6.90
#